data_AF-J9FYG1-F1
#
_entry.id   AF-J9FYG1-F1
#
_cell.length_a   1.000
_cell.length_b   1.000
_cell.length_c   1.000
_cell.angle_alpha   90.00
_cell.angle_beta   90.00
_cell.angle_gamma   90.00
#
_symmetry.space_group_name_H-M   'P 1'
#
loop_
_entity.id
_entity.type
_entity.pdbx_description
1 polymer ?
#
loop_
_entity_poly.entity_id
_entity_poly.type
_entity_poly.pdbx_seq_one_letter_code
_entity_poly.pdbx_strand_id
1 'polypeptide(L)'
;MLSIAVVGGGAAGFFSAIAIQQALPDAQVVILERAPKVLAKVKVSGGGRCNLTNSFALVGDLSKVYPRGHRLMKRLFRVFDHQAVYDWFE
;
A
#
# COMPACT_ATOMS: atom_id res chain seq x y z
N MET A 1 -7.84 -2.21 25.91
CA MET A 1 -7.27 -2.65 24.62
C MET A 1 -7.91 -1.82 23.53
N LEU A 2 -7.13 -1.15 22.67
CA LEU A 2 -7.67 -0.34 21.58
C LEU A 2 -8.07 -1.27 20.42
N SER A 3 -9.29 -1.14 19.90
CA SER A 3 -9.76 -1.92 18.75
C SER A 3 -9.83 -1.04 17.50
N ILE A 4 -9.19 -1.47 16.42
CA ILE A 4 -9.07 -0.71 15.17
C ILE A 4 -9.58 -1.57 14.02
N ALA A 5 -10.54 -1.03 13.27
CA ALA A 5 -11.06 -1.67 12.06
C ALA A 5 -10.49 -1.00 10.80
N VAL A 6 -9.91 -1.80 9.91
CA VAL A 6 -9.48 -1.38 8.57
C VAL A 6 -10.50 -1.89 7.56
N VAL A 7 -11.16 -0.98 6.85
CA VAL A 7 -12.20 -1.33 5.87
C VAL A 7 -11.58 -1.46 4.49
N GLY A 8 -11.56 -2.68 3.97
CA GLY A 8 -10.99 -3.07 2.68
C GLY A 8 -9.75 -3.96 2.85
N GLY A 9 -9.82 -5.19 2.35
CA GLY A 9 -8.74 -6.18 2.32
C GLY A 9 -7.89 -6.12 1.05
N GLY A 10 -7.63 -4.92 0.53
CA GLY A 10 -6.70 -4.66 -0.57
C GLY A 10 -5.28 -4.36 -0.08
N ALA A 11 -4.37 -4.02 -1.00
CA ALA A 11 -2.97 -3.71 -0.67
C ALA A 11 -2.84 -2.63 0.42
N ALA A 12 -3.55 -1.50 0.28
CA ALA A 12 -3.51 -0.42 1.26
C ALA A 12 -4.05 -0.84 2.64
N GLY A 13 -5.07 -1.71 2.67
CA GLY A 13 -5.65 -2.18 3.93
C GLY A 13 -4.71 -3.08 4.72
N PHE A 14 -4.08 -4.05 4.04
CA PHE A 14 -3.05 -4.89 4.67
C PHE A 14 -1.84 -4.07 5.10
N PHE A 15 -1.34 -3.18 4.25
CA PHE A 15 -0.22 -2.31 4.58
C PHE A 15 -0.51 -1.48 5.84
N SER A 16 -1.71 -0.88 5.92
CA SER A 16 -2.13 -0.09 7.09
C SER A 16 -2.27 -0.95 8.34
N ALA A 17 -2.91 -2.12 8.24
CA ALA A 17 -3.12 -3.01 9.38
C ALA A 17 -1.78 -3.50 9.98
N ILE A 18 -0.82 -3.87 9.13
CA ILE A 18 0.53 -4.28 9.55
C ILE A 18 1.24 -3.11 10.23
N ALA A 19 1.25 -1.92 9.61
CA ALA A 19 1.89 -0.74 10.19
C ALA A 19 1.29 -0.36 11.55
N ILE A 20 -0.03 -0.46 11.70
CA ILE A 20 -0.72 -0.21 12.97
C ILE A 20 -0.31 -1.24 14.02
N GLN A 21 -0.31 -2.53 13.68
CA GLN A 21 0.08 -3.58 14.63
C GLN A 21 1.54 -3.46 15.07
N GLN A 22 2.44 -3.04 14.18
CA GLN A 22 3.84 -2.77 14.50
C GLN A 22 4.01 -1.56 15.43
N ALA A 23 3.24 -0.49 15.21
CA ALA A 23 3.29 0.72 16.03
C ALA A 23 2.58 0.57 17.39
N LEU A 24 1.52 -0.24 17.44
CA LEU A 24 0.68 -0.46 18.61
C LEU A 24 0.48 -1.97 18.85
N PRO A 25 1.48 -2.66 19.42
CA PRO A 25 1.42 -4.13 19.60
C PRO A 25 0.23 -4.61 20.44
N ASP A 26 -0.26 -3.78 21.36
CA ASP A 26 -1.41 -4.08 22.22
C ASP A 26 -2.76 -3.73 21.59
N ALA A 27 -2.79 -3.17 20.39
CA ALA A 27 -4.03 -2.91 19.67
C ALA A 27 -4.56 -4.20 19.02
N GLN A 28 -5.88 -4.36 19.04
CA GLN A 28 -6.57 -5.38 18.26
C GLN A 28 -6.92 -4.79 16.89
N VAL A 29 -6.28 -5.28 15.83
CA VAL A 29 -6.54 -4.82 14.46
C VAL A 29 -7.35 -5.86 13.69
N VAL A 30 -8.45 -5.45 13.08
CA VAL A 30 -9.29 -6.29 12.21
C VAL A 30 -9.42 -5.69 10.82
N ILE A 31 -9.32 -6.52 9.78
CA ILE A 31 -9.59 -6.13 8.40
C ILE A 31 -10.98 -6.63 8.00
N LEU A 32 -11.81 -5.73 7.46
CA LEU A 32 -13.15 -6.05 6.97
C LEU A 32 -13.17 -5.96 5.45
N GLU A 33 -13.42 -7.07 4.76
CA GLU A 33 -13.50 -7.13 3.30
C GLU A 33 -14.88 -7.62 2.86
N ARG A 34 -15.46 -6.95 1.86
CA ARG A 34 -16.76 -7.31 1.28
C ARG A 34 -16.64 -8.47 0.31
N ALA A 35 -15.55 -8.52 -0.45
CA ALA A 35 -15.30 -9.59 -1.42
C ALA A 35 -15.02 -10.92 -0.70
N PRO A 36 -15.38 -12.07 -1.32
CA PRO A 36 -15.10 -13.38 -0.74
C PRO A 36 -13.60 -13.70 -0.58
N LYS A 37 -12.73 -12.96 -1.27
CA LYS A 37 -11.28 -13.12 -1.24
C LYS A 37 -10.62 -11.77 -1.07
N VAL A 38 -9.77 -11.66 -0.06
CA VAL A 38 -8.84 -10.54 0.09
C VAL A 38 -7.82 -10.51 -1.06
N LEU A 39 -7.24 -9.33 -1.30
CA LEU A 39 -6.17 -9.11 -2.29
C LEU A 39 -6.51 -9.56 -3.73
N ALA A 40 -7.80 -9.78 -4.05
CA ALA A 40 -8.22 -10.32 -5.34
C ALA A 40 -7.75 -9.45 -6.53
N LYS A 41 -7.78 -8.12 -6.39
CA LYS A 41 -7.26 -7.19 -7.42
C LYS A 41 -5.73 -7.22 -7.52
N VAL A 42 -5.03 -7.36 -6.40
CA VAL A 42 -3.56 -7.44 -6.38
C VAL A 42 -3.11 -8.71 -7.09
N LYS A 43 -3.76 -9.85 -6.81
CA LYS A 43 -3.49 -11.14 -7.43
C LYS A 43 -3.51 -11.10 -8.96
N VAL A 44 -4.47 -10.37 -9.55
CA VAL A 44 -4.60 -10.30 -11.02
C VAL A 44 -3.76 -9.19 -11.66
N SER A 45 -3.15 -8.30 -10.87
CA SER A 45 -2.32 -7.22 -11.40
C SER A 45 -1.07 -7.73 -12.12
N GLY A 46 -0.54 -6.96 -13.07
CA GLY A 46 0.63 -7.36 -13.87
C GLY A 46 0.40 -8.59 -14.76
N GLY A 47 -0.86 -8.95 -15.04
CA GLY A 47 -1.21 -10.19 -15.73
C GLY A 47 -1.02 -11.42 -14.85
N GLY A 48 -1.34 -11.32 -13.55
CA GLY A 48 -1.20 -12.42 -12.59
C GLY A 48 0.15 -12.52 -11.90
N ARG A 49 1.09 -11.62 -12.21
CA ARG A 49 2.46 -11.61 -11.67
C ARG A 49 2.65 -10.66 -10.49
N CYS A 50 1.60 -9.93 -10.11
CA CYS A 50 1.64 -8.89 -9.09
C CYS A 50 2.59 -7.74 -9.45
N ASN A 51 2.11 -6.75 -10.22
CA ASN A 51 2.92 -5.56 -10.49
C ASN A 51 2.96 -4.67 -9.24
N LEU A 52 4.00 -4.85 -8.43
CA LEU A 52 4.05 -4.40 -7.04
C LEU A 52 4.41 -2.91 -6.89
N THR A 53 5.42 -2.44 -7.62
CA THR A 53 5.92 -1.07 -7.59
C THR A 53 6.59 -0.71 -8.92
N ASN A 54 7.06 0.52 -9.07
CA ASN A 54 7.79 1.00 -10.24
C ASN A 54 9.06 1.73 -9.80
N SER A 55 10.18 1.58 -10.52
CA SER A 55 11.44 2.23 -10.15
C SER A 55 11.49 3.74 -10.42
N PHE A 56 10.55 4.28 -11.20
CA PHE A 56 10.51 5.68 -11.63
C PHE A 56 11.79 6.18 -12.32
N ALA A 57 12.72 5.30 -12.72
CA ALA A 57 14.04 5.66 -13.24
C ALA A 57 14.01 6.60 -14.47
N LEU A 58 12.94 6.53 -15.26
CA LEU A 58 12.71 7.36 -16.46
C LEU A 58 11.70 8.49 -16.23
N VAL A 59 11.25 8.71 -14.99
CA VAL A 59 10.21 9.69 -14.65
C VAL A 59 10.86 10.93 -14.06
N GLY A 60 11.14 11.91 -14.90
CA GLY A 60 11.65 13.23 -14.46
C GLY A 60 10.59 14.14 -13.82
N ASP A 61 9.30 13.87 -14.06
CA ASP A 61 8.18 14.63 -13.50
C ASP A 61 7.03 13.71 -13.09
N LEU A 62 6.72 13.67 -11.79
CA LEU A 62 5.63 12.88 -11.23
C LEU A 62 4.26 13.31 -11.74
N SER A 63 4.07 14.55 -12.23
CA SER A 63 2.81 14.98 -12.82
C SER A 63 2.41 14.16 -14.04
N LYS A 64 3.39 13.59 -14.77
CA LYS A 64 3.17 12.76 -15.95
C LYS A 64 2.59 11.38 -15.64
N VAL A 65 2.89 10.84 -14.45
CA VAL A 65 2.44 9.49 -14.01
C VAL A 65 1.37 9.55 -12.92
N TYR A 66 1.26 10.68 -12.21
CA TYR A 66 0.22 10.96 -11.21
C TYR A 66 -0.49 12.31 -11.47
N PRO A 67 -1.23 12.46 -12.59
CA PRO A 67 -1.74 13.76 -13.04
C PRO A 67 -2.64 14.48 -12.02
N ARG A 68 -3.44 13.72 -11.26
CA ARG A 68 -4.39 14.29 -10.28
C ARG A 68 -3.86 14.34 -8.84
N GLY A 69 -2.67 13.79 -8.58
CA GLY A 69 -2.17 13.54 -7.21
C GLY A 69 -0.68 13.77 -6.99
N HIS A 70 0.07 14.22 -7.99
CA HIS A 70 1.53 14.31 -7.94
C HIS A 70 2.08 15.13 -6.76
N ARG A 71 1.39 16.20 -6.31
CA ARG A 71 1.84 16.99 -5.16
C ARG A 71 1.81 16.19 -3.86
N LEU A 72 0.73 15.43 -3.64
CA LEU A 72 0.61 14.53 -2.51
C LEU A 72 1.62 13.39 -2.62
N MET A 73 1.73 12.76 -3.79
CA MET A 73 2.68 11.66 -4.00
C MET A 73 4.12 12.10 -3.77
N LYS A 74 4.52 13.28 -4.24
CA LYS A 74 5.84 13.85 -4.00
C LYS A 74 6.15 14.00 -2.51
N ARG A 75 5.13 14.27 -1.67
CA ARG A 75 5.29 14.33 -0.21
C ARG A 75 5.37 12.94 0.41
N LEU A 76 4.49 12.02 -0.01
CA LEU A 76 4.44 10.66 0.52
C LEU A 76 5.71 9.85 0.19
N PHE A 77 6.27 10.01 -1.01
CA PHE A 77 7.54 9.38 -1.40
C PHE A 77 8.75 9.88 -0.61
N ARG A 78 8.65 10.95 0.19
CA ARG A 78 9.72 11.29 1.14
C ARG A 78 9.69 10.44 2.41
N VAL A 79 8.57 9.77 2.66
CA VAL A 79 8.34 8.93 3.84
C VAL A 79 8.42 7.45 3.46
N PHE A 80 7.83 7.08 2.32
CA PHE A 80 7.80 5.69 1.83
C PHE A 80 7.74 5.70 0.30
N ASP A 81 8.86 5.42 -0.36
CA ASP A 81 8.98 5.36 -1.81
C ASP A 81 9.10 3.92 -2.34
N HIS A 82 9.43 3.77 -3.63
CA HIS A 82 9.57 2.47 -4.26
C HIS A 82 10.72 1.62 -3.70
N GLN A 83 11.80 2.22 -3.21
CA GLN A 83 12.90 1.48 -2.59
C GLN A 83 12.46 0.94 -1.23
N ALA A 84 11.79 1.76 -0.43
CA ALA A 84 11.18 1.31 0.82
C ALA A 84 10.14 0.20 0.61
N VAL A 85 9.43 0.18 -0.54
CA VAL A 85 8.56 -0.96 -0.90
C VAL A 85 9.38 -2.23 -1.09
N TYR A 86 10.49 -2.20 -1.84
CA TYR A 86 11.36 -3.37 -2.00
C TYR A 86 11.84 -3.88 -0.65
N ASP A 87 12.41 -2.99 0.16
CA ASP A 87 12.96 -3.32 1.48
C ASP A 87 11.90 -3.86 2.46
N TRP A 88 10.62 -3.47 2.29
CA TRP A 88 9.52 -3.96 3.14
C TRP A 88 9.04 -5.37 2.77
N PHE A 89 9.26 -5.81 1.53
CA PHE A 89 8.84 -7.12 1.04
C PHE A 89 9.91 -8.20 1.16
N GLU A 90 11.18 -7.84 1.29
CA GLU A 90 12.32 -8.74 1.55
C GLU A 90 12.49 -9.07 3.04
#